data_AF-A0A651GEQ9-F1
#
_entry.id   AF-A0A651GEQ9-F1
#
_cell.length_a   1.000
_cell.length_b   1.000
_cell.length_c   1.000
_cell.angle_alpha   90.00
_cell.angle_beta   90.00
_cell.angle_gamma   90.00
#
_symmetry.space_group_name_H-M   'P 1'
#
loop_
_entity.id
_entity.type
_entity.pdbx_description
1 polymer ?
#
loop_
_entity_poly.entity_id
_entity_poly.type
_entity_poly.pdbx_seq_one_letter_code
_entity_poly.pdbx_strand_id
1 'polypeptide(L)'
;MTSRGRRPPRTAIAAVLTLAAAGAAVAVTTLGHARYLDGYCWSRLPLPLGIAGGSGPTWRWPASIVCTLEGAPDIVVPDLFPLVWAVVCGAMALLIAWLAWWWASRPSGLSAPPRAAPDACS
;
A
#
# COMPACT_ATOMS: atom_id res chain seq x y z
N MET A 1 26.20 -36.39 4.84
CA MET A 1 26.15 -34.96 5.24
C MET A 1 24.77 -34.43 4.91
N THR A 2 23.84 -34.43 5.87
CA THR A 2 22.49 -33.90 5.70
C THR A 2 22.50 -32.41 6.01
N SER A 3 22.24 -31.57 5.01
CA SER A 3 22.06 -30.14 5.19
C SER A 3 20.86 -29.92 6.12
N ARG A 4 21.12 -29.52 7.36
CA ARG A 4 20.05 -29.03 8.25
C ARG A 4 19.51 -27.76 7.62
N GLY A 5 18.36 -27.86 6.96
CA GLY A 5 17.63 -26.71 6.43
C GLY A 5 17.38 -25.71 7.55
N ARG A 6 18.10 -24.58 7.55
CA ARG A 6 17.82 -23.47 8.43
C ARG A 6 16.46 -22.91 8.01
N ARG A 7 15.45 -23.12 8.85
CA ARG A 7 14.21 -22.35 8.73
C ARG A 7 14.57 -20.87 8.84
N PRO A 8 14.07 -20.01 7.93
CA PRO A 8 14.34 -18.58 8.01
C PRO A 8 13.86 -18.05 9.36
N PRO A 9 14.60 -17.12 9.99
CA PRO A 9 14.17 -16.51 11.24
C PRO A 9 12.83 -15.81 11.00
N ARG A 10 11.89 -15.91 11.95
CA ARG A 10 10.54 -15.30 11.83
C ARG A 10 10.58 -13.80 11.50
N THR A 11 11.65 -13.11 11.91
CA THR A 11 11.93 -11.72 11.58
C THR A 11 12.14 -11.48 10.08
N ALA A 12 12.77 -12.41 9.36
CA ALA A 12 12.92 -12.32 7.91
C ALA A 12 11.56 -12.43 7.20
N ILE A 13 10.67 -13.30 7.69
CA ILE A 13 9.31 -13.42 7.15
C ILE A 13 8.52 -12.12 7.40
N ALA A 14 8.59 -11.57 8.60
CA ALA A 14 7.92 -10.30 8.92
C ALA A 14 8.44 -9.13 8.08
N ALA A 15 9.75 -9.07 7.81
CA ALA A 15 10.35 -8.07 6.95
C ALA A 15 9.85 -8.18 5.50
N VAL A 16 9.79 -9.39 4.94
CA VAL A 16 9.27 -9.64 3.58
C VAL A 16 7.80 -9.25 3.48
N LEU A 17 6.97 -9.61 4.46
CA LEU A 17 5.56 -9.23 4.48
C LEU A 17 5.37 -7.71 4.53
N THR A 18 6.20 -7.02 5.31
CA THR A 18 6.16 -5.56 5.41
C THR A 18 6.56 -4.90 4.10
N LEU A 19 7.63 -5.38 3.46
CA LEU A 19 8.07 -4.89 2.15
C LEU A 19 7.03 -5.14 1.07
N ALA A 20 6.41 -6.32 1.05
CA ALA A 20 5.35 -6.65 0.11
C ALA A 20 4.13 -5.75 0.30
N ALA A 21 3.72 -5.50 1.54
CA ALA A 21 2.61 -4.60 1.86
C ALA A 21 2.90 -3.15 1.45
N ALA A 22 4.11 -2.66 1.73
CA ALA A 22 4.53 -1.32 1.31
C ALA A 22 4.57 -1.20 -0.22
N GLY A 23 5.14 -2.19 -0.91
CA GLY A 23 5.18 -2.24 -2.38
C GLY A 23 3.78 -2.26 -2.99
N ALA A 24 2.86 -3.06 -2.44
CA ALA A 24 1.47 -3.10 -2.87
C ALA A 24 0.75 -1.77 -2.63
N ALA A 25 0.96 -1.13 -1.47
CA ALA A 25 0.38 0.17 -1.17
C ALA A 25 0.85 1.25 -2.15
N VAL A 26 2.15 1.27 -2.49
CA VAL A 26 2.71 2.17 -3.50
C VAL A 26 2.10 1.89 -4.87
N ALA A 27 2.06 0.63 -5.31
CA ALA A 27 1.51 0.25 -6.61
C ALA A 27 0.02 0.60 -6.74
N VAL A 28 -0.79 0.35 -5.72
CA VAL A 28 -2.21 0.70 -5.70
C VAL A 28 -2.40 2.21 -5.71
N THR A 29 -1.58 2.95 -4.97
CA THR A 29 -1.65 4.41 -4.94
C THR A 29 -1.26 5.00 -6.29
N THR A 30 -0.18 4.53 -6.92
CA THR A 30 0.28 5.07 -8.20
C THR A 30 -0.67 4.71 -9.35
N LEU A 31 -1.11 3.45 -9.44
CA LEU A 31 -2.08 3.02 -10.45
C LEU A 31 -3.44 3.69 -10.25
N GLY A 32 -3.90 3.79 -9.00
CA GLY A 32 -5.12 4.50 -8.65
C GLY A 32 -5.03 5.97 -9.05
N HIS A 33 -3.91 6.64 -8.76
CA HIS A 33 -3.69 8.03 -9.12
C HIS A 33 -3.64 8.25 -10.64
N ALA A 34 -2.97 7.37 -11.39
CA ALA A 34 -2.94 7.43 -12.85
C ALA A 34 -4.34 7.29 -13.47
N ARG A 35 -5.10 6.26 -13.05
CA ARG A 35 -6.48 6.04 -13.51
C ARG A 35 -7.42 7.17 -13.10
N TYR A 36 -7.21 7.74 -11.92
CA TYR A 36 -7.95 8.88 -11.44
C TYR A 36 -7.76 10.08 -12.37
N LEU A 37 -6.51 10.39 -12.70
CA LEU A 37 -6.15 11.50 -13.58
C LEU A 37 -6.69 11.30 -15.00
N ASP A 38 -6.56 10.11 -15.59
CA ASP A 38 -6.99 9.87 -16.98
C ASP A 38 -8.45 10.29 -17.26
N GLY A 39 -9.34 10.11 -16.28
CA GLY A 39 -10.76 10.43 -16.39
C GLY A 39 -11.20 11.71 -15.69
N TYR A 40 -10.33 12.36 -14.90
CA TYR A 40 -10.77 13.39 -13.95
C TYR A 40 -11.41 14.59 -14.65
N CYS A 41 -10.66 15.23 -15.58
CA CYS A 41 -11.14 16.42 -16.27
C CYS A 41 -12.37 16.15 -17.13
N TRP A 42 -12.48 14.95 -17.70
CA TRP A 42 -13.57 14.56 -18.60
C TRP A 42 -14.84 14.13 -17.88
N SER A 43 -14.74 13.61 -16.64
CA SER A 43 -15.90 13.10 -15.89
C SER A 43 -16.47 14.07 -14.86
N ARG A 44 -15.66 15.01 -14.36
CA ARG A 44 -16.05 15.90 -13.24
C ARG A 44 -16.36 17.33 -13.67
N LEU A 45 -15.86 17.79 -14.82
CA LEU A 45 -16.13 19.14 -15.29
C LEU A 45 -17.27 19.15 -16.32
N PRO A 46 -18.22 20.08 -16.20
CA PRO A 46 -19.15 20.36 -17.28
C PRO A 46 -18.36 21.00 -18.43
N LEU A 47 -17.95 20.18 -19.40
CA LEU A 47 -17.24 20.67 -20.58
C LEU A 47 -18.20 21.53 -21.41
N PRO A 48 -17.87 22.80 -21.68
CA PRO A 48 -18.67 23.60 -22.59
C PRO A 48 -18.65 22.94 -23.98
N LEU A 49 -19.83 22.86 -24.60
CA LEU A 49 -20.01 22.30 -25.94
C LEU A 49 -19.03 22.99 -26.92
N GLY A 50 -18.10 22.23 -27.48
CA GLY A 50 -17.17 22.71 -28.53
C GLY A 50 -15.68 22.62 -28.20
N ILE A 51 -15.26 22.23 -26.99
CA ILE A 51 -13.84 21.98 -26.69
C ILE A 51 -13.48 20.53 -27.03
N ALA A 52 -12.66 20.35 -28.06
CA ALA A 52 -12.24 19.04 -28.58
C ALA A 52 -10.83 18.61 -28.12
N GLY A 53 -10.13 19.46 -27.35
CA GLY A 53 -8.73 19.28 -27.00
C GLY A 53 -8.37 19.84 -25.63
N GLY A 54 -7.41 19.19 -24.98
CA GLY A 54 -6.86 19.61 -23.70
C GLY A 54 -5.71 18.70 -23.28
N SER A 55 -4.76 19.23 -22.52
CA SER A 55 -3.77 18.40 -21.85
C SER A 55 -4.41 17.73 -20.63
N GLY A 56 -4.01 16.48 -20.37
CA GLY A 56 -4.49 15.72 -19.21
C GLY A 56 -4.25 16.46 -17.89
N PRO A 57 -4.98 16.10 -16.82
CA PRO A 57 -4.87 16.79 -15.55
C PRO A 57 -3.45 16.73 -15.01
N THR A 58 -2.94 17.89 -14.62
CA THR A 58 -1.65 17.97 -13.93
C THR A 58 -1.88 18.20 -12.45
N TRP A 59 -1.14 17.46 -11.62
CA TRP A 59 -1.22 17.61 -10.19
C TRP A 59 -0.36 18.79 -9.74
N ARG A 60 -0.94 19.67 -8.92
CA ARG A 60 -0.28 20.83 -8.34
C ARG A 60 -0.41 20.79 -6.82
N TRP A 61 0.75 20.79 -6.15
CA TRP A 61 0.86 20.80 -4.71
C TRP A 61 0.12 22.02 -4.11
N PRO A 62 -0.62 21.91 -2.98
CA PRO A 62 -0.69 20.75 -2.06
C PRO A 62 -1.74 19.68 -2.38
N ALA A 63 -2.80 20.00 -3.11
CA ALA A 63 -3.89 19.05 -3.41
C ALA A 63 -4.83 19.64 -4.48
N SER A 64 -4.26 20.20 -5.55
CA SER A 64 -5.05 20.78 -6.62
C SER A 64 -4.79 20.05 -7.93
N ILE A 65 -5.84 19.85 -8.71
CA ILE A 65 -5.76 19.30 -10.05
C ILE A 65 -6.01 20.45 -11.02
N VAL A 66 -5.09 20.64 -11.96
CA VAL A 66 -5.19 21.65 -13.00
C VAL A 66 -5.59 20.99 -14.31
N CYS A 67 -6.75 21.36 -14.82
CA CYS A 67 -7.23 20.97 -16.15
C CYS A 67 -6.96 22.11 -17.13
N THR A 68 -6.16 21.83 -18.16
CA THR A 68 -5.78 22.77 -19.21
C THR A 68 -6.60 22.44 -20.46
N LEU A 69 -7.54 23.31 -20.79
CA LEU A 69 -8.48 23.13 -21.90
C LEU A 69 -8.09 24.07 -23.04
N GLU A 70 -8.09 23.59 -24.28
CA GLU A 70 -7.71 24.41 -25.42
C GLU A 70 -8.73 25.55 -25.61
N GLY A 71 -8.24 26.80 -25.61
CA GLY A 71 -9.09 27.98 -25.78
C GLY A 71 -9.88 28.41 -24.52
N ALA A 72 -9.60 27.84 -23.35
CA ALA A 72 -10.22 28.22 -22.08
C ALA A 72 -9.16 28.47 -20.99
N PRO A 73 -9.47 29.30 -19.97
CA PRO A 73 -8.57 29.47 -18.83
C PRO A 73 -8.42 28.18 -18.03
N ASP A 74 -7.26 28.01 -17.40
CA ASP A 74 -6.96 26.85 -16.55
C ASP A 74 -7.96 26.73 -15.40
N ILE A 75 -8.53 25.53 -15.24
CA ILE A 75 -9.47 25.24 -14.16
C ILE A 75 -8.71 24.50 -13.06
N VAL A 76 -8.65 25.11 -11.87
CA VAL A 76 -8.00 24.56 -10.70
C VAL A 76 -9.08 24.02 -9.75
N VAL A 77 -9.08 22.70 -9.56
CA VAL A 77 -10.03 22.02 -8.67
C VAL A 77 -9.28 21.54 -7.41
N PRO A 78 -9.65 22.02 -6.21
CA PRO A 78 -9.10 21.46 -4.98
C PRO A 78 -9.69 20.07 -4.75
N ASP A 79 -8.82 19.07 -4.67
CA ASP A 79 -9.25 17.68 -4.49
C ASP A 79 -8.36 16.94 -3.49
N LEU A 80 -8.96 16.64 -2.34
CA LEU A 80 -8.30 15.94 -1.25
C LEU A 80 -8.37 14.43 -1.39
N PHE A 81 -9.17 13.89 -2.33
CA PHE A 81 -9.40 12.46 -2.45
C PHE A 81 -8.11 11.64 -2.65
N PRO A 82 -7.16 12.04 -3.52
CA PRO A 82 -5.90 11.31 -3.66
C PRO A 82 -5.07 11.29 -2.37
N LEU A 83 -5.12 12.38 -1.59
CA LEU A 83 -4.39 12.49 -0.32
C LEU A 83 -5.03 11.62 0.76
N VAL A 84 -6.36 11.65 0.89
CA VAL A 84 -7.08 10.77 1.82
C VAL A 84 -6.83 9.30 1.47
N TRP A 85 -6.87 8.94 0.19
CA TRP A 85 -6.59 7.58 -0.25
C TRP A 85 -5.17 7.13 0.09
N ALA A 86 -4.16 7.98 -0.15
CA ALA A 86 -2.78 7.70 0.22
C ALA A 86 -2.61 7.50 1.74
N VAL A 87 -3.29 8.31 2.56
CA VAL A 87 -3.29 8.15 4.03
C VAL A 87 -3.90 6.81 4.44
N VAL A 88 -5.02 6.40 3.84
CA VAL A 88 -5.66 5.10 4.12
C VAL A 88 -4.73 3.94 3.74
N CYS A 89 -4.12 3.98 2.55
CA CYS A 89 -3.16 2.96 2.12
C CYS A 89 -1.94 2.89 3.06
N GLY A 90 -1.40 4.04 3.49
CA GLY A 90 -0.29 4.11 4.44
C GLY A 90 -0.64 3.53 5.81
N ALA A 91 -1.81 3.88 6.34
CA ALA A 91 -2.31 3.35 7.61
C ALA A 91 -2.48 1.82 7.56
N MET A 92 -3.00 1.28 6.46
CA MET A 92 -3.11 -0.17 6.25
C MET A 92 -1.75 -0.86 6.17
N ALA A 93 -0.77 -0.27 5.49
CA ALA A 93 0.59 -0.81 5.44
C ALA A 93 1.24 -0.86 6.85
N LEU A 94 1.06 0.20 7.64
CA LEU A 94 1.55 0.25 9.02
C LEU A 94 0.87 -0.78 9.92
N LEU A 95 -0.45 -0.97 9.76
CA LEU A 95 -1.19 -2.00 10.49
C LEU A 95 -0.66 -3.41 10.18
N ILE A 96 -0.38 -3.71 8.91
CA ILE A 96 0.19 -5.00 8.48
C ILE A 96 1.60 -5.18 9.07
N ALA A 97 2.44 -4.15 9.01
CA ALA A 97 3.78 -4.18 9.59
C ALA A 97 3.74 -4.45 11.10
N TRP A 98 2.83 -3.77 11.80
CA TRP A 98 2.62 -3.95 13.24
C TRP A 98 2.15 -5.37 13.58
N LEU A 99 1.17 -5.92 12.83
CA LEU A 99 0.70 -7.29 13.01
C LEU A 99 1.80 -8.33 12.73
N ALA A 100 2.60 -8.13 11.68
CA ALA A 100 3.70 -9.00 11.34
C ALA A 100 4.79 -9.01 12.42
N TRP A 101 5.12 -7.82 12.95
CA TRP A 101 6.05 -7.68 14.07
C TRP A 101 5.52 -8.35 15.34
N TRP A 102 4.26 -8.06 15.70
CA TRP A 102 3.62 -8.64 16.87
C TRP A 102 3.60 -10.17 16.80
N TRP A 103 3.29 -10.76 15.65
CA TRP A 103 3.37 -12.20 15.44
C TRP A 103 4.80 -12.75 15.60
N ALA A 104 5.79 -12.07 15.01
CA ALA A 104 7.19 -12.49 15.09
C ALA A 104 7.75 -12.44 16.53
N SER A 105 7.23 -11.52 17.36
CA SER A 105 7.64 -11.34 18.76
C SER A 105 7.06 -12.37 19.73
N ARG A 106 6.06 -13.18 19.32
CA ARG A 106 5.45 -14.17 20.20
C ARG A 106 6.45 -15.29 20.56
N PRO A 107 6.63 -15.62 21.85
CA PRO A 107 7.47 -16.74 22.25
C PRO A 107 6.92 -18.03 21.65
N SER A 108 7.81 -18.86 21.11
CA SER A 108 7.48 -20.17 20.56
C SER A 108 7.20 -21.18 21.69
N GLY A 109 6.27 -20.85 22.59
CA GLY A 109 5.97 -21.58 23.81
C GLY A 109 5.22 -22.91 23.62
N LEU A 110 5.49 -23.61 22.52
CA LEU A 110 5.20 -25.05 22.39
C LEU A 110 6.54 -25.80 22.44
N SER A 111 7.30 -25.54 23.51
CA SER A 111 8.24 -26.54 23.99
C SER A 111 7.36 -27.73 24.35
N ALA A 112 7.36 -28.77 23.52
CA ALA A 112 6.73 -30.03 23.89
C ALA A 112 7.15 -30.36 25.32
N PRO A 113 6.23 -30.76 26.21
CA PRO A 113 6.61 -31.17 27.55
C PRO A 113 7.75 -32.19 27.42
N PRO A 114 8.80 -32.11 28.27
CA PRO A 114 9.88 -33.09 28.21
C PRO A 114 9.25 -34.48 28.23
N ARG A 115 9.51 -35.28 27.20
CA ARG A 115 9.09 -36.69 27.18
C ARG A 115 9.60 -37.26 28.49
N ALA A 116 8.68 -37.66 29.37
CA ALA A 116 9.04 -38.36 30.60
C ALA A 116 9.99 -39.49 30.18
N ALA A 117 11.21 -39.47 30.72
CA ALA A 117 12.14 -40.55 30.52
C ALA A 117 11.43 -41.82 31.00
N PRO A 118 11.42 -42.92 30.22
CA PRO A 118 10.83 -44.16 30.70
C PRO A 118 11.54 -44.53 31.99
N ASP A 119 10.77 -44.59 33.08
CA ASP A 119 11.25 -44.96 34.40
C ASP A 119 12.02 -46.27 34.29
N ALA A 120 13.33 -46.19 34.49
CA ALA A 120 14.20 -47.34 34.66
C ALA A 120 13.93 -47.93 36.05
N CYS A 121 12.77 -48.55 36.23
CA CYS A 121 12.53 -49.47 37.34
C CYS A 121 13.07 -50.84 36.95
N SER A 122 14.28 -51.09 37.47
CA SER A 122 14.73 -52.34 38.11
C SER A 122 14.08 -53.65 37.68
#